data_AF-A0A926ZS83-F1
#
_entry.id   AF-A0A926ZS83-F1
#
_cell.length_a   1.000
_cell.length_b   1.000
_cell.length_c   1.000
_cell.angle_alpha   90.00
_cell.angle_beta   90.00
_cell.angle_gamma   90.00
#
_symmetry.space_group_name_H-M   'P 1'
#
loop_
_entity.id
_entity.type
_entity.pdbx_description
1 polymer ?
#
loop_
_entity_poly.entity_id
_entity_poly.type
_entity_poly.pdbx_seq_one_letter_code
_entity_poly.pdbx_strand_id
1 'polypeptide(L)'
;MSNEEDPVSADITVTSVEVPELTEEEQRDRLHLERKVEKAVFEAGKALMELRDRRLYRSTHSTFEEYCKDRFGFQRRHPYRLIEASAVFDNLMKMCPNGTQTETESSDAEIYSSGTQTENEEMCPNGTQILPTSERQVRPITKLEPQQQWEVWQTAVEEAGGKVPSARVVGDVVQRIMERTKAPNPYRVGEICLLIAKDNPDLRGKGGCWGIVKHVGKFSCTVTMWDGEYTIRIDHMKPLNYLESECQQMQQISDRISRLRENERLEEAARAVLKHLGELKRPYLTAVEEKLLGFIEQEYGVNEGNKPIANS
;
A
#
# COMPACT_ATOMS: atom_id res chain seq x y z
N MET A 1 -52.63 -15.89 -66.82
CA MET A 1 -51.83 -14.67 -66.66
C MET A 1 -51.55 -14.54 -65.17
N SER A 2 -50.28 -14.40 -64.88
CA SER A 2 -49.62 -14.44 -63.59
C SER A 2 -50.14 -13.37 -62.62
N ASN A 3 -50.18 -13.68 -61.33
CA ASN A 3 -49.93 -12.69 -60.29
C ASN A 3 -49.05 -13.38 -59.23
N GLU A 4 -47.81 -12.92 -59.18
CA GLU A 4 -46.80 -13.22 -58.15
C GLU A 4 -47.28 -12.63 -56.82
N GLU A 5 -47.34 -13.46 -55.78
CA GLU A 5 -47.34 -13.00 -54.39
C GLU A 5 -45.93 -13.21 -53.83
N ASP A 6 -45.12 -12.16 -53.86
CA ASP A 6 -43.84 -12.05 -53.16
C ASP A 6 -44.04 -11.39 -51.77
N PRO A 7 -43.11 -11.59 -50.83
CA PRO A 7 -43.44 -12.00 -49.47
C PRO A 7 -43.67 -10.86 -48.49
N VAL A 8 -44.46 -11.19 -47.47
CA VAL A 8 -44.72 -10.49 -46.21
C VAL A 8 -43.50 -9.69 -45.70
N SER A 9 -43.51 -8.38 -45.91
CA SER A 9 -42.72 -7.43 -45.13
C SER A 9 -43.37 -7.29 -43.76
N ALA A 10 -42.88 -8.04 -42.79
CA ALA A 10 -43.28 -7.87 -41.39
C ALA A 10 -42.67 -6.56 -40.88
N ASP A 11 -43.46 -5.49 -40.87
CA ASP A 11 -43.15 -4.26 -40.17
C ASP A 11 -43.02 -4.57 -38.66
N ILE A 12 -41.78 -4.62 -38.17
CA ILE A 12 -41.51 -4.70 -36.74
C ILE A 12 -41.74 -3.31 -36.18
N THR A 13 -42.97 -3.06 -35.72
CA THR A 13 -43.32 -1.83 -35.00
C THR A 13 -42.62 -1.87 -33.64
N VAL A 14 -41.46 -1.24 -33.54
CA VAL A 14 -40.78 -1.03 -32.26
C VAL A 14 -41.56 0.03 -31.50
N THR A 15 -42.44 -0.41 -30.60
CA THR A 15 -43.17 0.46 -29.69
C THR A 15 -42.18 1.07 -28.70
N SER A 16 -41.78 2.32 -28.94
CA SER A 16 -40.97 3.10 -28.00
C SER A 16 -41.79 3.36 -26.73
N VAL A 17 -41.38 2.74 -25.61
CA VAL A 17 -41.96 3.02 -24.29
C VAL A 17 -41.44 4.38 -23.83
N GLU A 18 -42.30 5.39 -23.77
CA GLU A 18 -41.97 6.70 -23.22
C GLU A 18 -41.71 6.55 -21.71
N VAL A 19 -40.47 6.82 -21.29
CA VAL A 19 -40.10 6.83 -19.87
C VAL A 19 -40.47 8.20 -19.31
N PRO A 20 -41.34 8.28 -18.27
CA PRO A 20 -41.75 9.55 -17.70
C PRO A 20 -40.58 10.32 -17.08
N GLU A 21 -40.52 11.63 -17.31
CA GLU A 21 -39.49 12.52 -16.76
C GLU A 21 -39.73 12.81 -15.26
N LEU A 22 -38.66 12.86 -14.47
CA LEU A 22 -38.70 13.14 -13.03
C LEU A 22 -38.94 14.64 -12.79
N THR A 23 -39.81 14.96 -11.83
CA THR A 23 -39.98 16.32 -11.30
C THR A 23 -38.73 16.82 -10.59
N GLU A 24 -38.58 18.14 -10.43
CA GLU A 24 -37.45 18.73 -9.69
C GLU A 24 -37.38 18.25 -8.23
N GLU A 25 -38.52 17.96 -7.60
CA GLU A 25 -38.57 17.38 -6.26
C GLU A 25 -38.04 15.95 -6.24
N GLU A 26 -38.50 15.09 -7.15
CA GLU A 26 -38.00 13.72 -7.26
C GLU A 26 -36.51 13.65 -7.63
N GLN A 27 -36.02 14.61 -8.43
CA GLN A 27 -34.58 14.72 -8.72
C GLN A 27 -33.76 15.09 -7.48
N ARG A 28 -34.26 16.00 -6.63
CA ARG A 28 -33.62 16.35 -5.35
C ARG A 28 -33.63 15.17 -4.38
N ASP A 29 -34.76 14.49 -4.25
CA ASP A 29 -34.90 13.33 -3.37
C ASP A 29 -33.98 12.19 -3.81
N ARG A 30 -33.94 11.92 -5.12
CA ARG A 30 -33.01 10.95 -5.70
C ARG A 30 -31.57 11.29 -5.33
N LEU A 31 -31.13 12.53 -5.53
CA LEU A 31 -29.77 12.95 -5.20
C LEU A 31 -29.46 12.81 -3.70
N HIS A 32 -30.42 13.15 -2.83
CA HIS A 32 -30.27 12.98 -1.39
C HIS A 32 -30.10 11.51 -0.99
N LEU A 33 -30.95 10.63 -1.54
CA LEU A 33 -30.91 9.20 -1.28
C LEU A 33 -29.63 8.55 -1.82
N GLU A 34 -29.20 8.92 -3.03
CA GLU A 34 -27.96 8.45 -3.64
C GLU A 34 -26.75 8.78 -2.73
N ARG A 35 -26.63 10.04 -2.28
CA ARG A 35 -25.54 10.46 -1.37
C ARG A 35 -25.55 9.68 -0.05
N LYS A 36 -26.72 9.38 0.50
CA LYS A 36 -26.85 8.59 1.72
C LYS A 36 -26.33 7.16 1.52
N VAL A 37 -26.67 6.54 0.39
CA VAL A 37 -26.19 5.19 0.04
C VAL A 37 -24.67 5.19 -0.14
N GLU A 38 -24.12 6.19 -0.81
CA GLU A 38 -22.67 6.32 -1.05
C GLU A 38 -21.86 6.46 0.24
N LYS A 39 -22.39 7.20 1.23
CA LYS A 39 -21.73 7.44 2.53
C LYS A 39 -21.85 6.28 3.52
N ALA A 40 -22.89 5.45 3.41
CA ALA A 40 -23.25 4.44 4.41
C ALA A 40 -22.09 3.48 4.79
N VAL A 41 -21.28 3.06 3.80
CA VAL A 41 -20.13 2.17 4.05
C VAL A 41 -19.07 2.85 4.92
N PHE A 42 -18.83 4.14 4.71
CA PHE A 42 -17.82 4.90 5.44
C PHE A 42 -18.32 5.34 6.81
N GLU A 43 -19.61 5.64 6.94
CA GLU A 43 -20.27 5.85 8.23
C GLU A 43 -20.21 4.60 9.11
N ALA A 44 -20.46 3.42 8.53
CA ALA A 44 -20.26 2.14 9.22
C ALA A 44 -18.81 1.97 9.70
N GLY A 45 -17.82 2.35 8.86
CA GLY A 45 -16.40 2.37 9.24
C GLY A 45 -16.12 3.27 10.45
N LYS A 46 -16.67 4.48 10.49
CA LYS A 46 -16.54 5.42 11.61
C LYS A 46 -17.17 4.87 12.90
N ALA A 47 -18.37 4.31 12.81
CA ALA A 47 -19.04 3.70 13.96
C ALA A 47 -18.25 2.50 14.50
N LEU A 48 -17.68 1.66 13.62
CA LEU A 48 -16.83 0.54 14.01
C LEU A 48 -15.54 1.00 14.69
N MET A 49 -14.94 2.09 14.21
CA MET A 49 -13.78 2.72 14.84
C MET A 49 -14.10 3.17 16.26
N GLU A 50 -15.23 3.85 16.45
CA GLU A 50 -15.65 4.31 17.76
C GLU A 50 -15.96 3.16 18.74
N LEU A 51 -16.67 2.12 18.27
CA LEU A 51 -16.91 0.89 19.03
C LEU A 51 -15.60 0.24 19.50
N ARG A 52 -14.59 0.20 18.62
CA ARG A 52 -13.28 -0.38 18.88
C ARG A 52 -12.49 0.45 19.89
N ASP A 53 -12.31 1.73 19.61
CA ASP A 53 -11.38 2.61 20.34
C ASP A 53 -11.90 2.90 21.76
N ARG A 54 -13.22 3.03 21.93
CA ARG A 54 -13.87 3.17 23.24
C ARG A 54 -14.12 1.83 23.93
N ARG A 55 -13.79 0.70 23.29
CA ARG A 55 -14.01 -0.68 23.78
C ARG A 55 -15.45 -0.93 24.24
N LEU A 56 -16.44 -0.46 23.49
CA LEU A 56 -17.86 -0.58 23.85
C LEU A 56 -18.40 -2.02 23.79
N TYR A 57 -17.61 -2.96 23.26
CA TYR A 57 -17.91 -4.39 23.22
C TYR A 57 -17.52 -5.15 24.51
N ARG A 58 -16.77 -4.52 25.43
CA ARG A 58 -16.12 -5.19 26.58
C ARG A 58 -17.05 -5.87 27.59
N SER A 59 -18.34 -5.54 27.59
CA SER A 59 -19.32 -6.16 28.48
C SER A 59 -19.79 -7.55 28.00
N THR A 60 -19.59 -7.86 26.72
CA THR A 60 -20.09 -9.10 26.09
C THR A 60 -18.99 -9.93 25.45
N HIS A 61 -17.93 -9.31 24.93
CA HIS A 61 -16.86 -10.00 24.22
C HIS A 61 -15.49 -9.54 24.69
N SER A 62 -14.51 -10.46 24.65
CA SER A 62 -13.14 -10.19 25.08
C SER A 62 -12.34 -9.40 24.03
N THR A 63 -12.70 -9.57 22.76
CA THR A 63 -12.05 -8.92 21.61
C THR A 63 -13.06 -8.24 20.70
N PHE A 64 -12.59 -7.22 19.97
CA PHE A 64 -13.42 -6.50 19.00
C PHE A 64 -13.85 -7.40 17.84
N GLU A 65 -12.98 -8.31 17.43
CA GLU A 65 -13.20 -9.25 16.33
C GLU A 65 -14.31 -10.26 16.65
N GLU A 66 -14.35 -10.79 17.86
CA GLU A 66 -15.43 -11.67 18.32
C GLU A 66 -16.76 -10.94 18.29
N TYR A 67 -16.81 -9.72 18.83
CA TYR A 67 -18.01 -8.89 18.79
C TYR A 67 -18.49 -8.62 17.37
N CYS A 68 -17.60 -8.23 16.46
CA CYS A 68 -17.97 -7.95 15.07
C CYS A 68 -18.42 -9.21 14.32
N LYS A 69 -17.82 -10.36 14.62
CA LYS A 69 -18.23 -11.64 14.05
C LYS A 69 -19.64 -12.02 14.50
N ASP A 70 -19.91 -11.94 15.79
CA ASP A 70 -21.16 -12.42 16.35
C ASP A 70 -22.32 -11.45 16.10
N ARG A 71 -22.08 -10.12 16.17
CA ARG A 71 -23.13 -9.11 15.96
C ARG A 71 -23.41 -8.80 14.49
N PHE A 72 -22.38 -8.76 13.64
CA PHE A 72 -22.49 -8.29 12.25
C PHE A 72 -22.11 -9.34 11.21
N GLY A 73 -21.72 -10.56 11.62
CA GLY A 73 -21.30 -11.61 10.69
C GLY A 73 -19.95 -11.33 9.99
N PHE A 74 -19.16 -10.39 10.53
CA PHE A 74 -17.92 -9.97 9.87
C PHE A 74 -16.77 -10.95 10.09
N GLN A 75 -16.01 -11.20 9.02
CA GLN A 75 -14.71 -11.86 9.12
C GLN A 75 -13.70 -10.90 9.74
N ARG A 76 -12.71 -11.44 10.49
CA ARG A 76 -11.71 -10.66 11.26
C ARG A 76 -11.18 -9.40 10.57
N ARG A 77 -10.86 -9.46 9.27
CA ARG A 77 -10.23 -8.35 8.53
C ARG A 77 -11.21 -7.31 8.00
N HIS A 78 -12.49 -7.65 7.84
CA HIS A 78 -13.47 -6.76 7.21
C HIS A 78 -13.74 -5.47 8.01
N PRO A 79 -13.95 -5.51 9.35
CA PRO A 79 -14.15 -4.29 10.14
C PRO A 79 -12.99 -3.30 10.01
N TYR A 80 -11.75 -3.81 10.04
CA TYR A 80 -10.54 -2.99 9.89
C TYR A 80 -10.46 -2.33 8.51
N ARG A 81 -10.84 -3.02 7.44
CA ARG A 81 -10.90 -2.42 6.10
C ARG A 81 -11.93 -1.29 6.00
N LEU A 82 -13.09 -1.44 6.64
CA LEU A 82 -14.10 -0.37 6.69
C LEU A 82 -13.59 0.85 7.47
N ILE A 83 -12.88 0.62 8.59
CA ILE A 83 -12.24 1.68 9.37
C ILE A 83 -11.17 2.41 8.53
N GLU A 84 -10.25 1.67 7.90
CA GLU A 84 -9.22 2.26 7.01
C GLU A 84 -9.85 3.04 5.85
N ALA A 85 -10.90 2.50 5.23
CA ALA A 85 -11.62 3.16 4.14
C ALA A 85 -12.30 4.46 4.58
N SER A 86 -12.89 4.50 5.77
CA SER A 86 -13.52 5.71 6.31
C SER A 86 -12.51 6.85 6.52
N ALA A 87 -11.29 6.53 6.95
CA ALA A 87 -10.24 7.53 7.11
C ALA A 87 -9.82 8.15 5.76
N VAL A 88 -9.68 7.33 4.71
CA VAL A 88 -9.40 7.82 3.35
C VAL A 88 -10.54 8.69 2.84
N PHE A 89 -11.79 8.25 3.04
CA PHE A 89 -12.96 9.02 2.61
C PHE A 89 -13.01 10.40 3.25
N ASP A 90 -12.78 10.49 4.57
CA ASP A 90 -12.73 11.78 5.28
C ASP A 90 -11.59 12.67 4.78
N ASN A 91 -10.42 12.10 4.44
CA ASN A 91 -9.32 12.85 3.85
C ASN A 91 -9.70 13.41 2.47
N LEU A 92 -10.32 12.60 1.62
CA LEU A 92 -10.77 13.04 0.30
C LEU A 92 -11.84 14.14 0.40
N MET A 93 -12.73 14.07 1.38
CA MET A 93 -13.69 15.16 1.63
C MET A 93 -13.01 16.45 2.11
N LYS A 94 -12.04 16.36 3.04
CA LYS A 94 -11.36 17.54 3.63
C LYS A 94 -10.50 18.32 2.64
N MET A 95 -9.94 17.65 1.64
CA MET A 95 -8.97 18.24 0.69
C MET A 95 -9.63 18.87 -0.54
N CYS A 96 -10.95 19.00 -0.58
CA CYS A 96 -11.65 19.61 -1.72
C CYS A 96 -11.64 21.15 -1.66
N PRO A 97 -11.22 21.85 -2.72
CA PRO A 97 -11.10 23.31 -2.71
C PRO A 97 -12.40 24.11 -2.71
N ASN A 98 -13.59 23.51 -2.82
CA ASN A 98 -14.86 24.24 -2.75
C ASN A 98 -16.00 23.32 -2.30
N GLY A 99 -16.76 23.73 -1.27
CA GLY A 99 -18.09 23.18 -0.99
C GLY A 99 -18.39 22.68 0.43
N THR A 100 -17.94 23.34 1.50
CA THR A 100 -18.71 23.30 2.76
C THR A 100 -19.70 24.45 2.73
N GLN A 101 -20.84 24.25 2.06
CA GLN A 101 -22.06 24.83 2.59
C GLN A 101 -22.42 24.00 3.82
N THR A 102 -22.12 24.60 4.96
CA THR A 102 -22.78 24.44 6.25
C THR A 102 -24.07 23.60 6.21
N GLU A 103 -24.00 22.37 6.72
CA GLU A 103 -25.13 21.83 7.49
C GLU A 103 -24.99 22.42 8.90
N THR A 104 -25.44 23.68 9.05
CA THR A 104 -25.71 24.24 10.37
C THR A 104 -26.90 23.49 10.91
N GLU A 105 -26.67 22.63 11.89
CA GLU A 105 -27.73 22.17 12.78
C GLU A 105 -28.44 23.41 13.34
N SER A 106 -29.76 23.39 13.20
CA SER A 106 -30.69 24.40 13.67
C SER A 106 -30.50 24.71 15.16
N SER A 107 -30.10 25.95 15.47
CA SER A 107 -30.53 26.65 16.67
C SER A 107 -30.49 28.16 16.45
N ASP A 108 -31.68 28.74 16.28
CA ASP A 108 -32.10 30.11 16.62
C ASP A 108 -31.06 31.25 16.60
N ALA A 109 -31.14 32.14 15.61
CA ALA A 109 -31.02 33.61 15.77
C ALA A 109 -31.25 34.38 14.44
N GLU A 110 -31.88 35.54 14.58
CA GLU A 110 -32.48 36.42 13.59
C GLU A 110 -31.51 37.31 12.77
N ILE A 111 -31.93 37.65 11.54
CA ILE A 111 -31.95 38.96 10.85
C ILE A 111 -30.65 39.84 10.86
N TYR A 112 -30.01 40.02 9.69
CA TYR A 112 -29.90 41.34 9.02
C TYR A 112 -29.41 41.24 7.56
N SER A 113 -29.94 42.14 6.74
CA SER A 113 -29.68 42.33 5.31
C SER A 113 -28.52 43.31 5.06
N SER A 114 -27.67 43.06 4.06
CA SER A 114 -27.24 44.06 3.06
C SER A 114 -26.18 43.46 2.12
N GLY A 115 -26.39 43.58 0.82
CA GLY A 115 -25.57 42.97 -0.21
C GLY A 115 -24.30 43.74 -0.59
N THR A 116 -23.46 43.06 -1.37
CA THR A 116 -22.59 43.66 -2.37
C THR A 116 -22.42 42.66 -3.52
N GLN A 117 -22.68 43.14 -4.72
CA GLN A 117 -22.44 42.44 -5.98
C GLN A 117 -20.93 42.26 -6.18
N THR A 118 -20.48 41.03 -6.40
CA THR A 118 -19.26 40.77 -7.15
C THR A 118 -19.59 39.80 -8.26
N GLU A 119 -19.90 40.39 -9.41
CA GLU A 119 -19.77 39.77 -10.72
C GLU A 119 -18.32 39.29 -10.88
N ASN A 120 -18.14 37.99 -10.84
CA ASN A 120 -17.03 37.26 -11.46
C ASN A 120 -17.58 35.86 -11.76
N GLU A 121 -18.50 35.82 -12.71
CA GLU A 121 -19.00 34.61 -13.35
C GLU A 121 -17.88 34.01 -14.23
N GLU A 122 -16.88 33.39 -13.61
CA GLU A 122 -16.28 32.20 -14.23
C GLU A 122 -17.03 30.99 -13.70
N MET A 123 -18.09 30.70 -14.46
CA MET A 123 -18.98 29.57 -14.35
C MET A 123 -18.18 28.26 -14.46
N CYS A 124 -17.64 27.76 -13.35
CA CYS A 124 -17.18 26.39 -13.26
C CYS A 124 -18.39 25.47 -13.41
N PRO A 125 -18.45 24.58 -14.42
CA PRO A 125 -19.59 23.70 -14.60
C PRO A 125 -19.66 22.80 -13.37
N ASN A 126 -20.88 22.61 -12.83
CA ASN A 126 -21.20 21.75 -11.69
C ASN A 126 -20.40 20.43 -11.70
N GLY A 127 -19.22 20.44 -11.08
CA GLY A 127 -18.42 19.25 -10.86
C GLY A 127 -19.00 18.56 -9.65
N THR A 128 -19.99 17.69 -9.85
CA THR A 128 -20.44 16.77 -8.80
C THR A 128 -19.20 16.03 -8.28
N GLN A 129 -18.83 16.29 -7.03
CA GLN A 129 -17.67 15.70 -6.38
C GLN A 129 -17.77 14.16 -6.47
N ILE A 130 -16.89 13.54 -7.26
CA ILE A 130 -16.87 12.08 -7.44
C ILE A 130 -16.16 11.46 -6.23
N LEU A 131 -16.95 10.99 -5.26
CA LEU A 131 -16.46 10.33 -4.06
C LEU A 131 -16.40 8.80 -4.25
N PRO A 132 -15.57 8.11 -3.46
CA PRO A 132 -15.62 6.66 -3.42
C PRO A 132 -16.99 6.17 -2.94
N THR A 133 -17.48 5.09 -3.54
CA THR A 133 -18.75 4.44 -3.19
C THR A 133 -18.53 3.07 -2.55
N SER A 134 -17.29 2.58 -2.51
CA SER A 134 -16.94 1.28 -1.96
C SER A 134 -15.54 1.25 -1.34
N GLU A 135 -15.40 0.47 -0.24
CA GLU A 135 -14.11 0.17 0.39
C GLU A 135 -13.06 -0.37 -0.60
N ARG A 136 -13.49 -1.12 -1.62
CA ARG A 136 -12.57 -1.71 -2.59
C ARG A 136 -11.82 -0.66 -3.40
N GLN A 137 -12.44 0.49 -3.68
CA GLN A 137 -11.84 1.57 -4.48
C GLN A 137 -10.73 2.28 -3.72
N VAL A 138 -10.90 2.46 -2.41
CA VAL A 138 -9.92 3.16 -1.58
C VAL A 138 -8.86 2.25 -0.99
N ARG A 139 -9.07 0.93 -0.97
CA ARG A 139 -8.10 -0.05 -0.46
C ARG A 139 -6.67 0.13 -1.00
N PRO A 140 -6.42 0.39 -2.30
CA PRO A 140 -5.07 0.58 -2.82
C PRO A 140 -4.35 1.81 -2.26
N ILE A 141 -5.09 2.81 -1.80
CA ILE A 141 -4.55 4.10 -1.36
C ILE A 141 -4.51 4.28 0.17
N THR A 142 -5.01 3.32 0.96
CA THR A 142 -5.08 3.46 2.44
C THR A 142 -3.72 3.66 3.11
N LYS A 143 -2.64 3.20 2.47
CA LYS A 143 -1.25 3.33 2.97
C LYS A 143 -0.51 4.57 2.49
N LEU A 144 -1.13 5.39 1.64
CA LEU A 144 -0.52 6.61 1.10
C LEU A 144 -0.76 7.80 2.04
N GLU A 145 0.08 8.83 1.93
CA GLU A 145 -0.12 10.09 2.65
C GLU A 145 -1.38 10.82 2.16
N PRO A 146 -2.07 11.64 3.00
CA PRO A 146 -3.33 12.30 2.64
C PRO A 146 -3.29 13.07 1.30
N GLN A 147 -2.19 13.76 1.01
CA GLN A 147 -2.02 14.47 -0.27
C GLN A 147 -1.94 13.51 -1.47
N GLN A 148 -1.26 12.37 -1.29
CA GLN A 148 -1.11 11.34 -2.32
C GLN A 148 -2.42 10.57 -2.55
N GLN A 149 -3.21 10.36 -1.48
CA GLN A 149 -4.55 9.80 -1.61
C GLN A 149 -5.41 10.66 -2.52
N TRP A 150 -5.38 11.98 -2.34
CA TRP A 150 -6.11 12.93 -3.18
C TRP A 150 -5.60 12.93 -4.62
N GLU A 151 -4.28 13.02 -4.85
CA GLU A 151 -3.69 13.01 -6.20
C GLU A 151 -4.08 11.74 -6.97
N VAL A 152 -3.89 10.57 -6.35
CA VAL A 152 -4.27 9.28 -6.97
C VAL A 152 -5.75 9.24 -7.28
N TRP A 153 -6.60 9.70 -6.36
CA TRP A 153 -8.04 9.66 -6.56
C TRP A 153 -8.48 10.56 -7.72
N GLN A 154 -7.96 11.80 -7.79
CA GLN A 154 -8.27 12.72 -8.89
C GLN A 154 -7.82 12.16 -10.24
N THR A 155 -6.58 11.65 -10.32
CA THR A 155 -6.09 11.02 -11.55
C THR A 155 -6.94 9.81 -11.95
N ALA A 156 -7.38 8.99 -10.99
CA ALA A 156 -8.27 7.86 -11.28
C ALA A 156 -9.66 8.30 -11.80
N VAL A 157 -10.21 9.40 -11.26
CA VAL A 157 -11.48 9.98 -11.73
C VAL A 157 -11.35 10.53 -13.15
N GLU A 158 -10.24 11.22 -13.45
CA GLU A 158 -9.93 11.72 -14.79
C GLU A 158 -9.85 10.56 -15.81
N GLU A 159 -9.15 9.48 -15.49
CA GLU A 159 -9.05 8.30 -16.36
C GLU A 159 -10.35 7.53 -16.52
N ALA A 160 -11.24 7.62 -15.53
CA ALA A 160 -12.59 7.08 -15.62
C ALA A 160 -13.55 7.99 -16.41
N GLY A 161 -13.06 9.10 -16.97
CA GLY A 161 -13.86 10.06 -17.74
C GLY A 161 -14.84 10.85 -16.87
N GLY A 162 -14.42 11.24 -15.66
CA GLY A 162 -15.26 11.98 -14.71
C GLY A 162 -16.31 11.13 -14.00
N LYS A 163 -16.19 9.80 -14.05
CA LYS A 163 -17.07 8.86 -13.35
C LYS A 163 -16.36 8.26 -12.14
N VAL A 164 -17.13 7.63 -11.25
CA VAL A 164 -16.57 6.89 -10.11
C VAL A 164 -15.62 5.80 -10.63
N PRO A 165 -14.32 5.83 -10.27
CA PRO A 165 -13.35 4.89 -10.80
C PRO A 165 -13.56 3.49 -10.22
N SER A 166 -13.21 2.47 -11.01
CA SER A 166 -13.17 1.08 -10.50
C SER A 166 -11.94 0.88 -9.61
N ALA A 167 -12.01 -0.09 -8.70
CA ALA A 167 -10.86 -0.45 -7.84
C ALA A 167 -9.60 -0.82 -8.65
N ARG A 168 -9.77 -1.34 -9.88
CA ARG A 168 -8.65 -1.65 -10.78
C ARG A 168 -7.98 -0.39 -11.29
N VAL A 169 -8.77 0.59 -11.77
CA VAL A 169 -8.24 1.88 -12.25
C VAL A 169 -7.48 2.59 -11.12
N VAL A 170 -8.04 2.65 -9.92
CA VAL A 170 -7.33 3.24 -8.76
C VAL A 170 -6.03 2.50 -8.48
N GLY A 171 -6.02 1.16 -8.51
CA GLY A 171 -4.81 0.35 -8.35
C GLY A 171 -3.74 0.64 -9.42
N ASP A 172 -4.13 0.76 -10.68
CA ASP A 172 -3.23 1.04 -11.80
C ASP A 172 -2.64 2.45 -11.72
N VAL A 173 -3.41 3.43 -11.22
CA VAL A 173 -2.91 4.79 -10.94
C VAL A 173 -1.96 4.79 -9.76
N VAL A 174 -2.26 4.11 -8.64
CA VAL A 174 -1.33 3.95 -7.51
C VAL A 174 0.00 3.40 -8.01
N GLN A 175 -0.05 2.32 -8.79
CA GLN A 175 1.15 1.68 -9.30
C GLN A 175 1.97 2.66 -10.16
N ARG A 176 1.34 3.37 -11.09
CA ARG A 176 2.02 4.36 -11.94
C ARG A 176 2.58 5.56 -11.16
N ILE A 177 1.84 6.09 -10.19
CA ILE A 177 2.32 7.18 -9.34
C ILE A 177 3.48 6.67 -8.47
N MET A 178 3.39 5.48 -7.88
CA MET A 178 4.51 4.87 -7.17
C MET A 178 5.75 4.65 -8.07
N GLU A 179 5.56 4.37 -9.36
CA GLU A 179 6.63 4.23 -10.34
C GLU A 179 7.20 5.58 -10.82
N ARG A 180 6.38 6.62 -10.89
CA ARG A 180 6.72 7.99 -11.32
C ARG A 180 7.40 8.81 -10.22
N THR A 181 6.90 8.69 -8.99
CA THR A 181 7.27 9.56 -7.86
C THR A 181 8.45 9.00 -7.05
N LYS A 182 8.96 7.81 -7.40
CA LYS A 182 10.20 7.30 -6.77
C LYS A 182 11.41 7.95 -7.42
N ALA A 183 12.09 8.77 -6.63
CA ALA A 183 13.49 9.10 -6.81
C ALA A 183 14.28 7.86 -7.27
N PRO A 184 15.30 8.02 -8.12
CA PRO A 184 16.14 6.90 -8.57
C PRO A 184 16.54 6.06 -7.37
N ASN A 185 16.61 4.73 -7.57
CA ASN A 185 16.92 3.78 -6.52
C ASN A 185 18.07 4.34 -5.67
N PRO A 186 17.82 4.65 -4.38
CA PRO A 186 18.78 5.42 -3.59
C PRO A 186 20.03 4.59 -3.27
N TYR A 187 19.97 3.28 -3.48
CA TYR A 187 21.05 2.37 -3.20
C TYR A 187 22.13 2.40 -4.27
N ARG A 188 23.37 2.23 -3.83
CA ARG A 188 24.54 2.00 -4.68
C ARG A 188 25.08 0.59 -4.49
N VAL A 189 25.75 0.07 -5.51
CA VAL A 189 26.47 -1.20 -5.40
C VAL A 189 27.52 -1.09 -4.28
N GLY A 190 27.58 -2.11 -3.42
CA GLY A 190 28.46 -2.16 -2.25
C GLY A 190 27.85 -1.59 -0.96
N GLU A 191 26.70 -0.91 -1.03
CA GLU A 191 26.02 -0.43 0.18
C GLU A 191 25.41 -1.57 1.00
N ILE A 192 25.42 -1.39 2.31
CA ILE A 192 24.87 -2.36 3.27
C ILE A 192 23.44 -1.96 3.65
N CYS A 193 22.53 -2.92 3.54
CA CYS A 193 21.12 -2.76 3.86
C CYS A 193 20.66 -3.81 4.88
N LEU A 194 19.59 -3.48 5.61
CA LEU A 194 18.87 -4.37 6.50
C LEU A 194 17.55 -4.76 5.84
N LEU A 195 17.23 -6.05 5.87
CA LEU A 195 15.98 -6.57 5.32
C LEU A 195 14.81 -6.43 6.30
N ILE A 196 13.66 -6.03 5.75
CA ILE A 196 12.38 -5.96 6.44
C ILE A 196 11.47 -7.04 5.85
N ALA A 197 11.12 -8.06 6.63
CA ALA A 197 10.27 -9.16 6.15
C ALA A 197 8.76 -8.88 6.25
N LYS A 198 8.35 -7.66 6.62
CA LYS A 198 6.95 -7.34 6.91
C LYS A 198 6.12 -7.49 5.63
N ASP A 199 5.07 -8.31 5.70
CA ASP A 199 4.13 -8.55 4.60
C ASP A 199 4.75 -9.18 3.33
N ASN A 200 5.95 -9.78 3.40
CA ASN A 200 6.58 -10.48 2.28
C ASN A 200 6.88 -11.96 2.62
N PRO A 201 6.13 -12.93 2.08
CA PRO A 201 6.34 -14.35 2.38
C PRO A 201 7.68 -14.89 1.88
N ASP A 202 8.26 -14.30 0.83
CA ASP A 202 9.55 -14.72 0.26
C ASP A 202 10.74 -14.38 1.17
N LEU A 203 10.54 -13.43 2.10
CA LEU A 203 11.53 -12.99 3.10
C LEU A 203 11.32 -13.63 4.48
N ARG A 204 10.48 -14.66 4.58
CA ARG A 204 10.19 -15.31 5.86
C ARG A 204 11.47 -15.83 6.52
N GLY A 205 11.69 -15.42 7.77
CA GLY A 205 12.88 -15.80 8.56
C GLY A 205 14.15 -15.01 8.24
N LYS A 206 14.09 -14.02 7.34
CA LYS A 206 15.22 -13.17 6.92
C LYS A 206 15.11 -11.72 7.41
N GLY A 207 14.02 -11.40 8.09
CA GLY A 207 13.81 -10.07 8.67
C GLY A 207 14.89 -9.78 9.71
N GLY A 208 15.55 -8.62 9.58
CA GLY A 208 16.64 -8.21 10.47
C GLY A 208 18.02 -8.72 10.06
N CYS A 209 18.13 -9.52 8.99
CA CYS A 209 19.42 -9.83 8.40
C CYS A 209 19.94 -8.65 7.57
N TRP A 210 21.24 -8.45 7.54
CA TRP A 210 21.88 -7.52 6.63
C TRP A 210 22.23 -8.19 5.30
N GLY A 211 22.49 -7.37 4.28
CA GLY A 211 23.04 -7.84 3.02
C GLY A 211 23.67 -6.71 2.21
N ILE A 212 24.49 -7.09 1.24
CA ILE A 212 25.26 -6.18 0.39
C ILE A 212 24.57 -6.03 -0.96
N VAL A 213 24.34 -4.79 -1.38
CA VAL A 213 23.76 -4.50 -2.70
C VAL A 213 24.77 -4.86 -3.78
N LYS A 214 24.45 -5.89 -4.58
CA LYS A 214 25.27 -6.36 -5.70
C LYS A 214 24.83 -5.74 -7.03
N HIS A 215 23.53 -5.57 -7.21
CA HIS A 215 22.96 -4.96 -8.41
C HIS A 215 21.79 -4.05 -8.04
N VAL A 216 21.75 -2.87 -8.67
CA VAL A 216 20.71 -1.86 -8.48
C VAL A 216 19.77 -1.92 -9.66
N GLY A 217 18.58 -2.50 -9.46
CA GLY A 217 17.48 -2.46 -10.43
C GLY A 217 16.62 -1.20 -10.25
N LYS A 218 15.65 -1.02 -11.15
CA LYS A 218 14.78 0.18 -11.16
C LYS A 218 13.97 0.35 -9.86
N PHE A 219 13.46 -0.76 -9.31
CA PHE A 219 12.62 -0.79 -8.10
C PHE A 219 13.02 -1.87 -7.08
N SER A 220 14.16 -2.49 -7.31
CA SER A 220 14.67 -3.60 -6.51
C SER A 220 16.19 -3.59 -6.53
N CYS A 221 16.79 -4.24 -5.54
CA CYS A 221 18.20 -4.53 -5.53
C CYS A 221 18.39 -6.04 -5.46
N THR A 222 19.42 -6.55 -6.13
CA THR A 222 19.94 -7.88 -5.82
C THR A 222 20.91 -7.71 -4.66
N VAL A 223 20.65 -8.43 -3.58
CA VAL A 223 21.39 -8.34 -2.33
C VAL A 223 22.00 -9.69 -2.02
N THR A 224 23.29 -9.70 -1.69
CA THR A 224 23.99 -10.88 -1.18
C THR A 224 23.85 -10.93 0.33
N MET A 225 23.29 -12.02 0.83
CA MET A 225 23.07 -12.31 2.25
C MET A 225 23.90 -13.51 2.69
N TRP A 226 23.84 -13.83 3.99
CA TRP A 226 24.54 -14.97 4.57
C TRP A 226 24.16 -16.32 3.93
N ASP A 227 22.91 -16.49 3.49
CA ASP A 227 22.37 -17.73 2.94
C ASP A 227 22.22 -17.75 1.41
N GLY A 228 22.41 -16.62 0.72
CA GLY A 228 22.30 -16.56 -0.73
C GLY A 228 22.07 -15.16 -1.28
N GLU A 229 21.73 -15.08 -2.57
CA GLU A 229 21.39 -13.84 -3.25
C GLU A 229 19.89 -13.72 -3.47
N TYR A 230 19.35 -12.53 -3.25
CA TYR A 230 17.91 -12.27 -3.34
C TYR A 230 17.64 -10.96 -4.06
N THR A 231 16.66 -10.96 -4.97
CA THR A 231 16.13 -9.72 -5.55
C THR A 231 15.01 -9.20 -4.65
N ILE A 232 15.28 -8.07 -3.99
CA ILE A 232 14.43 -7.50 -2.96
C ILE A 232 13.95 -6.15 -3.43
N ARG A 233 12.66 -5.87 -3.29
CA ARG A 233 12.12 -4.55 -3.59
C ARG A 233 12.56 -3.53 -2.55
N ILE A 234 12.76 -2.29 -2.97
CA ILE A 234 13.28 -1.20 -2.14
C ILE A 234 12.41 -0.95 -0.88
N ASP A 235 11.10 -1.23 -0.94
CA ASP A 235 10.18 -1.11 0.21
C ASP A 235 10.49 -2.06 1.38
N HIS A 236 11.26 -3.12 1.13
CA HIS A 236 11.68 -4.12 2.12
C HIS A 236 13.14 -3.98 2.55
N MET A 237 13.76 -2.84 2.23
CA MET A 237 15.16 -2.58 2.54
C MET A 237 15.28 -1.30 3.38
N LYS A 238 16.20 -1.30 4.34
CA LYS A 238 16.57 -0.13 5.12
C LYS A 238 18.07 0.10 5.03
N PRO A 239 18.56 1.28 4.63
CA PRO A 239 20.00 1.51 4.58
C PRO A 239 20.58 1.53 6.00
N LEU A 240 21.79 0.99 6.18
CA LEU A 240 22.53 1.12 7.43
C LEU A 240 23.42 2.37 7.47
N ASN A 241 23.60 3.04 6.32
CA ASN A 241 24.38 4.28 6.18
C ASN A 241 25.81 4.17 6.74
N TYR A 242 26.44 3.01 6.55
CA TYR A 242 27.82 2.79 6.90
C TYR A 242 28.77 3.62 6.04
N LEU A 243 29.87 4.05 6.66
CA LEU A 243 30.99 4.67 5.97
C LEU A 243 31.67 3.66 5.05
N GLU A 244 32.45 4.15 4.08
CA GLU A 244 33.14 3.29 3.12
C GLU A 244 34.04 2.24 3.80
N SER A 245 34.77 2.62 4.86
CA SER A 245 35.58 1.68 5.64
C SER A 245 34.76 0.61 6.36
N GLU A 246 33.56 0.96 6.83
CA GLU A 246 32.64 0.04 7.49
C GLU A 246 31.99 -0.91 6.48
N CYS A 247 31.63 -0.42 5.30
CA CYS A 247 31.17 -1.25 4.18
C CYS A 247 32.26 -2.26 3.76
N GLN A 248 33.53 -1.86 3.73
CA GLN A 248 34.66 -2.76 3.45
C GLN A 248 34.78 -3.87 4.49
N GLN A 249 34.62 -3.55 5.78
CA GLN A 249 34.63 -4.57 6.84
C GLN A 249 33.45 -5.55 6.70
N MET A 250 32.26 -5.05 6.39
CA MET A 250 31.09 -5.89 6.12
C MET A 250 31.29 -6.76 4.87
N GLN A 251 31.93 -6.23 3.82
CA GLN A 251 32.30 -6.99 2.64
C GLN A 251 33.25 -8.14 2.99
N GLN A 252 34.28 -7.90 3.80
CA GLN A 252 35.19 -8.96 4.25
C GLN A 252 34.45 -10.07 5.01
N ILE A 253 33.51 -9.71 5.89
CA ILE A 253 32.67 -10.69 6.59
C ILE A 253 31.79 -11.46 5.60
N SER A 254 31.16 -10.77 4.64
CA SER A 254 30.30 -11.38 3.60
C SER A 254 31.07 -12.36 2.72
N ASP A 255 32.30 -12.01 2.33
CA ASP A 255 33.16 -12.86 1.49
C ASP A 255 33.55 -14.13 2.23
N ARG A 256 33.91 -14.01 3.52
CA ARG A 256 34.18 -15.16 4.40
C ARG A 256 32.98 -16.09 4.51
N ILE A 257 31.79 -15.54 4.78
CA ILE A 257 30.54 -16.30 4.86
C ILE A 257 30.20 -16.96 3.51
N SER A 258 30.37 -16.24 2.41
CA SER A 258 30.04 -16.75 1.07
C SER A 258 30.90 -17.95 0.67
N ARG A 259 32.20 -17.93 0.98
CA ARG A 259 33.08 -19.08 0.74
C ARG A 259 32.67 -20.32 1.54
N LEU A 260 32.21 -20.15 2.78
CA LEU A 260 31.67 -21.26 3.57
C LEU A 260 30.36 -21.81 3.01
N ARG A 261 29.47 -20.92 2.52
CA ARG A 261 28.19 -21.30 1.92
C ARG A 261 28.35 -22.13 0.64
N GLU A 262 29.41 -21.88 -0.14
CA GLU A 262 29.71 -22.64 -1.35
C GLU A 262 30.10 -24.11 -1.07
N ASN A 263 30.37 -24.46 0.18
CA ASN A 263 30.64 -25.83 0.59
C ASN A 263 29.33 -26.64 0.76
N GLU A 264 29.10 -27.61 -0.12
CA GLU A 264 27.90 -28.46 -0.10
C GLU A 264 27.72 -29.28 1.19
N ARG A 265 28.80 -29.49 1.96
CA ARG A 265 28.78 -30.29 3.20
C ARG A 265 28.53 -29.47 4.46
N LEU A 266 28.25 -28.16 4.33
CA LEU A 266 28.07 -27.27 5.48
C LEU A 266 26.88 -27.70 6.35
N GLU A 267 27.17 -28.15 7.57
CA GLU A 267 26.19 -28.63 8.54
C GLU A 267 25.28 -27.51 9.07
N GLU A 268 24.10 -27.90 9.58
CA GLU A 268 23.11 -26.98 10.15
C GLU A 268 23.65 -26.17 11.34
N ALA A 269 24.54 -26.75 12.14
CA ALA A 269 25.19 -26.02 13.24
C ALA A 269 26.04 -24.85 12.71
N ALA A 270 26.82 -25.08 11.65
CA ALA A 270 27.59 -24.03 11.00
C ALA A 270 26.68 -22.99 10.33
N ARG A 271 25.61 -23.42 9.65
CA ARG A 271 24.60 -22.52 9.07
C ARG A 271 23.93 -21.62 10.10
N ALA A 272 23.63 -22.14 11.29
CA ALA A 272 23.05 -21.36 12.39
C ALA A 272 24.00 -20.24 12.86
N VAL A 273 25.31 -20.52 12.87
CA VAL A 273 26.32 -19.48 13.14
C VAL A 273 26.35 -18.44 12.02
N LEU A 274 26.37 -18.86 10.76
CA LEU A 274 26.37 -17.91 9.63
C LEU A 274 25.12 -17.00 9.66
N LYS A 275 23.96 -17.56 10.02
CA LYS A 275 22.74 -16.79 10.24
C LYS A 275 22.92 -15.74 11.34
N HIS A 276 23.49 -16.14 12.48
CA HIS A 276 23.75 -15.20 13.58
C HIS A 276 24.65 -14.04 13.14
N LEU A 277 25.71 -14.33 12.37
CA LEU A 277 26.59 -13.32 11.79
C LEU A 277 25.86 -12.44 10.77
N GLY A 278 24.91 -13.02 10.03
CA GLY A 278 24.01 -12.33 9.10
C GLY A 278 22.99 -11.41 9.75
N GLU A 279 22.81 -11.45 11.08
CA GLU A 279 21.90 -10.58 11.84
C GLU A 279 22.63 -9.43 12.56
N LEU A 280 23.96 -9.34 12.42
CA LEU A 280 24.75 -8.29 13.03
C LEU A 280 24.43 -6.92 12.43
N LYS A 281 24.32 -5.91 13.30
CA LYS A 281 24.08 -4.50 12.93
C LYS A 281 25.31 -3.63 13.19
N ARG A 282 26.49 -4.25 13.23
CA ARG A 282 27.78 -3.61 13.45
C ARG A 282 28.76 -4.07 12.36
N PRO A 283 29.69 -3.21 11.93
CA PRO A 283 30.63 -3.53 10.85
C PRO A 283 31.84 -4.36 11.30
N TYR A 284 31.78 -5.03 12.46
CA TYR A 284 32.91 -5.79 12.99
C TYR A 284 32.46 -7.01 13.78
N LEU A 285 33.31 -8.04 13.79
CA LEU A 285 33.16 -9.21 14.62
C LEU A 285 33.81 -8.97 15.99
N THR A 286 33.16 -9.45 17.04
CA THR A 286 33.77 -9.53 18.37
C THR A 286 34.81 -10.65 18.42
N ALA A 287 35.66 -10.65 19.44
CA ALA A 287 36.69 -11.68 19.59
C ALA A 287 36.14 -13.12 19.63
N VAL A 288 34.91 -13.32 20.12
CA VAL A 288 34.26 -14.64 20.14
C VAL A 288 33.72 -15.01 18.76
N GLU A 289 33.05 -14.07 18.09
CA GLU A 289 32.52 -14.28 16.74
C GLU A 289 33.62 -14.53 15.72
N GLU A 290 34.75 -13.82 15.83
CA GLU A 290 35.93 -14.02 15.00
C GLU A 290 36.52 -15.42 15.18
N LYS A 291 36.66 -15.88 16.43
CA LYS A 291 37.12 -17.24 16.72
C LYS A 291 36.14 -18.30 16.21
N LEU A 292 34.85 -18.05 16.34
CA LEU A 292 33.80 -18.97 15.91
C LEU A 292 33.79 -19.10 14.38
N LEU A 293 33.83 -17.99 13.66
CA LEU A 293 33.91 -17.98 12.20
C LEU A 293 35.21 -18.65 11.73
N GLY A 294 36.35 -18.29 12.33
CA GLY A 294 37.65 -18.88 12.01
C GLY A 294 37.73 -20.38 12.26
N PHE A 295 37.10 -20.88 13.33
CA PHE A 295 36.98 -22.32 13.60
C PHE A 295 36.20 -23.02 12.49
N ILE A 296 35.06 -22.48 12.07
CA ILE A 296 34.27 -23.05 10.96
C ILE A 296 35.08 -23.01 9.66
N GLU A 297 35.74 -21.88 9.34
CA GLU A 297 36.61 -21.77 8.15
C GLU A 297 37.72 -22.83 8.14
N GLN A 298 38.29 -23.15 9.30
CA GLN A 298 39.31 -24.19 9.43
C GLN A 298 38.73 -25.60 9.21
N GLU A 299 37.62 -25.95 9.86
CA GLU A 299 36.99 -27.26 9.75
C GLU A 299 36.54 -27.58 8.31
N TYR A 300 36.08 -26.56 7.58
CA TYR A 300 35.61 -26.71 6.19
C TYR A 300 36.70 -26.43 5.13
N GLY A 301 37.94 -26.18 5.55
CA GLY A 301 39.09 -26.02 4.64
C GLY A 301 39.05 -24.75 3.77
N VAL A 302 38.38 -23.69 4.24
CA VAL A 302 38.15 -22.44 3.48
C VAL A 302 39.20 -21.35 3.82
N ASN A 303 40.16 -21.69 4.66
CA ASN A 303 41.14 -20.75 5.21
C ASN A 303 42.28 -20.44 4.22
N GLU A 304 42.32 -19.22 3.66
CA GLU A 304 43.55 -18.61 3.14
C GLU A 304 43.83 -17.32 3.91
N GLY A 305 44.83 -17.36 4.80
CA GLY A 305 45.19 -16.20 5.62
C GLY A 305 46.17 -16.42 6.77
N ASN A 306 47.00 -17.47 6.78
CA ASN A 306 48.28 -17.47 7.52
C ASN A 306 49.22 -18.57 6.99
N LYS A 307 49.74 -18.40 5.76
CA LYS A 307 50.97 -19.13 5.38
C LYS A 307 52.13 -18.47 6.12
N PRO A 308 52.88 -19.19 6.98
CA PRO A 308 54.10 -18.64 7.53
C PRO A 308 55.03 -18.27 6.37
N ILE A 309 55.56 -17.06 6.41
CA ILE A 309 56.66 -16.65 5.53
C ILE A 309 57.80 -17.63 5.80
N ALA A 310 58.01 -18.56 4.87
CA ALA A 310 59.18 -19.41 4.89
C ALA A 310 60.38 -18.50 4.62
N ASN A 311 61.17 -18.23 5.66
CA ASN A 311 62.49 -17.64 5.51
C ASN A 311 63.30 -18.52 4.55
N SER A 312 63.69 -17.96 3.40
CA SER A 312 64.74 -18.47 2.51
C SER A 312 65.76 -17.36 2.34
#